data_AF-A0A0V1EII0-F1
#
_entry.id   AF-A0A0V1EII0-F1
#
_cell.length_a   1.000
_cell.length_b   1.000
_cell.length_c   1.000
_cell.angle_alpha   90.00
_cell.angle_beta   90.00
_cell.angle_gamma   90.00
#
_symmetry.space_group_name_H-M   'P 1'
#
loop_
_entity.id
_entity.type
_entity.pdbx_description
1 polymer ?
#
loop_
_entity_poly.entity_id
_entity_poly.type
_entity_poly.pdbx_seq_one_letter_code
_entity_poly.pdbx_strand_id
1 'polypeptide(L)'
;MFSIRNLLFSLILLLTAFFGSLLFLFPLLPCLFVNQKKWRFLIDRIVALWLMFSVAMMVLLVKLRVKITGDGIKSSDRAVILMNHRTRLDWMYFWLALYSIDPKLLIYGKIILKSELKSIPGAGWSMQCKNFIFLQRSWEIDRITLKENVDYWSSIDLPFQLLIFPEGTNFCIETKAKSDNFAISNGMQPLEHLLQPRTTGVVYLISELCERGALDSIYDVTVAYPDHLAESETDFVKGHSPEEVHYHIKRYDVNEPCFPRDQKSLAKWVYGLWEEKEQRLAEYFSPNRKTNLCCNTFPGCILYNLTMDKCCLLYAVMVFWLCTLFLVVYFLYTQTIMTLLYFIFAIGMFKFIEYTCNGVEKLQSKVWLNRSQFNCAVDMQADYSEQVPFAYHFRWSDDAYQETNVQLLVVAFGVNACEFVRAYAAGVGGELEPILLEVFRNFQSDPTFGGDRPCSVVQFYSLKGAKKTVICCMSEISYEQLSVELTKEIFRPFIDKPKTVVVLTSRHWEQYRIYHNEPIPKEGTNFLRYLKNSFQVETADGGAVCAALRGSLISGLPAAVMIWCEEAMVPATLFVAYTASSYESVAGVKCFEPIMKLHEMTHLFSEINKEALQKLFERLTLSSGNVFL
;
A
#
# COMPACT_ATOMS: atom_id res chain seq x y z
N MET A 1 38.15 -27.52 -13.44
CA MET A 1 38.40 -26.70 -14.64
C MET A 1 37.17 -25.82 -14.86
N PHE A 2 37.31 -24.55 -15.21
CA PHE A 2 36.16 -23.67 -15.44
C PHE A 2 35.59 -23.87 -16.86
N SER A 3 34.28 -23.78 -17.01
CA SER A 3 33.62 -23.74 -18.31
C SER A 3 33.75 -22.33 -18.87
N ILE A 4 34.49 -22.16 -19.96
CA ILE A 4 34.68 -20.86 -20.64
C ILE A 4 33.31 -20.24 -20.96
N ARG A 5 32.38 -21.08 -21.43
CA ARG A 5 31.01 -20.69 -21.77
C ARG A 5 30.27 -20.08 -20.58
N ASN A 6 30.29 -20.76 -19.43
CA ASN A 6 29.55 -20.31 -18.25
C ASN A 6 30.28 -19.15 -17.55
N LEU A 7 31.60 -19.07 -17.66
CA LEU A 7 32.38 -17.91 -17.22
C LEU A 7 32.01 -16.66 -18.04
N LEU A 8 31.94 -16.79 -19.37
CA LEU A 8 31.52 -15.69 -20.26
C LEU A 8 30.08 -15.26 -19.95
N PHE A 9 29.17 -16.22 -19.74
CA PHE A 9 27.81 -15.94 -19.28
C PHE A 9 27.83 -15.03 -18.04
N SER A 10 28.53 -15.44 -16.98
CA SER A 10 28.55 -14.71 -15.71
C SER A 10 29.18 -13.33 -15.85
N LEU A 11 30.29 -13.21 -16.59
CA LEU A 11 30.97 -11.95 -16.81
C LEU A 11 30.07 -10.97 -17.59
N ILE A 12 29.49 -11.40 -18.71
CA ILE A 12 28.63 -10.56 -19.54
C ILE A 12 27.37 -10.16 -18.76
N LEU A 13 26.78 -11.07 -17.99
CA LEU A 13 25.61 -10.78 -17.17
C LEU A 13 25.91 -9.72 -16.11
N LEU A 14 27.05 -9.81 -15.42
CA LEU A 14 27.47 -8.81 -14.42
C LEU A 14 27.82 -7.45 -15.05
N LEU A 15 28.53 -7.43 -16.18
CA LEU A 15 28.87 -6.19 -16.89
C LEU A 15 27.62 -5.48 -17.41
N THR A 16 26.67 -6.22 -17.99
CA THR A 16 25.40 -5.64 -18.45
C THR A 16 24.53 -5.16 -17.30
N ALA A 17 24.52 -5.85 -16.14
CA ALA A 17 23.83 -5.37 -14.94
C ALA A 17 24.44 -4.05 -14.44
N PHE A 18 25.77 -3.97 -14.43
CA PHE A 18 26.49 -2.78 -14.00
C PHE A 18 26.23 -1.59 -14.92
N PHE A 19 26.58 -1.71 -16.20
CA PHE A 19 26.41 -0.62 -17.16
C PHE A 19 24.94 -0.32 -17.45
N GLY A 20 24.06 -1.33 -17.44
CA GLY A 20 22.62 -1.13 -17.60
C GLY A 20 22.02 -0.27 -16.50
N SER A 21 22.43 -0.46 -15.24
CA SER A 21 22.02 0.41 -14.13
C SER A 21 22.50 1.85 -14.32
N LEU A 22 23.75 2.05 -14.79
CA LEU A 22 24.31 3.39 -15.00
C LEU A 22 23.70 4.10 -16.21
N LEU A 23 23.39 3.40 -17.30
CA LEU A 23 22.91 4.00 -18.54
C LEU A 23 21.39 4.17 -18.58
N PHE A 24 20.64 3.20 -18.01
CA PHE A 24 19.20 3.17 -18.17
C PHE A 24 18.44 3.51 -16.88
N LEU A 25 18.91 3.07 -15.71
CA LEU A 25 18.19 3.31 -14.45
C LEU A 25 18.54 4.68 -13.85
N PHE A 26 19.81 5.05 -13.84
CA PHE A 26 20.27 6.30 -13.24
C PHE A 26 19.60 7.56 -13.85
N PRO A 27 19.54 7.75 -15.19
CA PRO A 27 18.89 8.94 -15.77
C PRO A 27 17.41 9.05 -15.45
N LEU A 28 16.77 7.94 -15.11
CA LEU A 28 15.34 7.89 -14.83
C LEU A 28 15.00 8.10 -13.36
N LEU A 29 15.98 8.11 -12.44
CA LEU A 29 15.75 8.33 -11.01
C LEU A 29 14.87 9.57 -10.71
N PRO A 30 15.01 10.72 -11.41
CA PRO A 30 14.13 11.87 -11.19
C PRO A 30 12.63 11.57 -11.42
N CYS A 31 12.29 10.62 -12.30
CA CYS A 31 10.90 10.24 -12.57
C CYS A 31 10.18 9.66 -11.34
N LEU A 32 10.93 9.13 -10.37
CA LEU A 32 10.42 8.69 -9.07
C LEU A 32 9.63 9.79 -8.36
N PHE A 33 10.09 11.04 -8.49
CA PHE A 33 9.52 12.21 -7.82
C PHE A 33 8.39 12.87 -8.60
N VAL A 34 8.00 12.32 -9.76
CA VAL A 34 6.94 12.89 -10.61
C VAL A 34 5.67 12.06 -10.52
N ASN A 35 5.72 10.78 -10.90
CA ASN A 35 4.56 9.89 -10.89
C ASN A 35 4.96 8.43 -10.63
N GLN A 36 4.47 7.88 -9.52
CA GLN A 36 4.81 6.53 -9.06
C GLN A 36 4.37 5.44 -10.05
N LYS A 37 3.15 5.52 -10.60
CA LYS A 37 2.65 4.53 -11.57
C LYS A 37 3.47 4.54 -12.86
N LYS A 38 3.80 5.72 -13.40
CA LYS A 38 4.66 5.85 -14.60
C LYS A 38 6.09 5.38 -14.33
N TRP A 39 6.63 5.70 -13.15
CA TRP A 39 7.92 5.20 -12.69
C TRP A 39 7.97 3.67 -12.65
N ARG A 40 6.97 3.02 -12.03
CA ARG A 40 6.84 1.55 -12.04
C ARG A 40 6.69 1.00 -13.46
N PHE A 41 5.81 1.59 -14.27
CA PHE A 41 5.60 1.18 -15.65
C PHE A 41 6.92 1.13 -16.46
N LEU A 42 7.75 2.17 -16.34
CA LEU A 42 8.99 2.30 -17.10
C LEU A 42 10.12 1.41 -16.54
N ILE A 43 10.39 1.51 -15.24
CA ILE A 43 11.51 0.80 -14.61
C ILE A 43 11.30 -0.71 -14.62
N ASP A 44 10.09 -1.18 -14.36
CA ASP A 44 9.82 -2.61 -14.34
C ASP A 44 10.03 -3.25 -15.72
N ARG A 45 9.76 -2.50 -16.81
CA ARG A 45 10.02 -2.92 -18.20
C ARG A 45 11.51 -2.91 -18.54
N ILE A 46 12.25 -1.87 -18.13
CA ILE A 46 13.70 -1.80 -18.38
C ILE A 46 14.41 -2.94 -17.67
N VAL A 47 14.09 -3.19 -16.39
CA VAL A 47 14.72 -4.31 -15.68
C VAL A 47 14.24 -5.64 -16.25
N ALA A 48 12.98 -5.78 -16.68
CA ALA A 48 12.51 -6.99 -17.37
C ALA A 48 13.26 -7.25 -18.69
N LEU A 49 13.67 -6.21 -19.42
CA LEU A 49 14.50 -6.35 -20.61
C LEU A 49 15.86 -6.99 -20.28
N TRP A 50 16.43 -6.65 -19.12
CA TRP A 50 17.65 -7.29 -18.62
C TRP A 50 17.39 -8.72 -18.13
N LEU A 51 16.25 -9.00 -17.48
CA LEU A 51 15.86 -10.36 -17.12
C LEU A 51 15.70 -11.25 -18.37
N MET A 52 15.07 -10.73 -19.43
CA MET A 52 14.96 -11.40 -20.73
C MET A 52 16.33 -11.66 -21.37
N PHE A 53 17.31 -10.79 -21.15
CA PHE A 53 18.68 -11.03 -21.59
C PHE A 53 19.32 -12.22 -20.88
N SER A 54 19.13 -12.32 -19.56
CA SER A 54 19.52 -13.51 -18.79
C SER A 54 18.88 -14.78 -19.35
N VAL A 55 17.57 -14.72 -19.68
CA VAL A 55 16.85 -15.83 -20.32
C VAL A 55 17.45 -16.18 -21.69
N ALA A 56 17.71 -15.19 -22.55
CA ALA A 56 18.32 -15.39 -23.85
C ALA A 56 19.69 -16.07 -23.72
N MET A 57 20.50 -15.64 -22.76
CA MET A 57 21.81 -16.24 -22.47
C MET A 57 21.67 -17.69 -21.97
N MET A 58 20.70 -18.00 -21.11
CA MET A 58 20.47 -19.38 -20.63
C MET A 58 20.03 -20.31 -21.77
N VAL A 59 19.12 -19.86 -22.63
CA VAL A 59 18.60 -20.66 -23.75
C VAL A 59 19.65 -20.83 -24.86
N LEU A 60 20.28 -19.73 -25.29
CA LEU A 60 21.12 -19.72 -26.49
C LEU A 60 22.56 -20.16 -26.21
N LEU A 61 23.12 -19.79 -25.05
CA LEU A 61 24.49 -20.14 -24.69
C LEU A 61 24.54 -21.42 -23.85
N VAL A 62 23.81 -21.46 -22.73
CA VAL A 62 23.86 -22.60 -21.80
C VAL A 62 23.06 -23.80 -22.31
N LYS A 63 22.08 -23.57 -23.20
CA LYS A 63 21.15 -24.58 -23.75
C LYS A 63 20.21 -25.16 -22.71
N LEU A 64 19.84 -24.35 -21.71
CA LEU A 64 18.89 -24.72 -20.67
C LEU A 64 17.48 -24.85 -21.24
N ARG A 65 16.76 -25.89 -20.80
CA ARG A 65 15.35 -26.12 -21.14
C ARG A 65 14.49 -26.15 -19.87
N VAL A 66 13.20 -25.87 -20.02
CA VAL A 66 12.22 -26.01 -18.94
C VAL A 66 11.05 -26.87 -19.36
N LYS A 67 10.50 -27.61 -18.41
CA LYS A 67 9.24 -28.35 -18.55
C LYS A 67 8.28 -27.87 -17.48
N ILE A 68 7.07 -27.50 -17.87
CA ILE A 68 6.08 -26.90 -16.97
C ILE A 68 4.81 -27.72 -17.02
N THR A 69 4.23 -28.00 -15.87
CA THR A 69 3.06 -28.87 -15.72
C THR A 69 2.07 -28.22 -14.76
N GLY A 70 0.80 -28.61 -14.82
CA GLY A 70 -0.25 -28.03 -13.99
C GLY A 70 -0.81 -26.73 -14.58
N ASP A 71 -1.14 -25.78 -13.72
CA ASP A 71 -1.83 -24.54 -14.08
C ASP A 71 -0.91 -23.50 -14.72
N GLY A 72 -1.48 -22.60 -15.55
CA GLY A 72 -0.77 -21.43 -16.06
C GLY A 72 -0.72 -20.28 -15.05
N ILE A 73 0.27 -19.40 -15.17
CA ILE A 73 0.35 -18.16 -14.36
C ILE A 73 -0.24 -16.99 -15.15
N LYS A 74 -1.26 -16.33 -14.58
CA LYS A 74 -1.89 -15.15 -15.18
C LYS A 74 -1.09 -13.89 -14.85
N SER A 75 -0.57 -13.21 -15.87
CA SER A 75 0.24 -11.99 -15.70
C SER A 75 -0.56 -10.76 -15.27
N SER A 76 -1.89 -10.82 -15.34
CA SER A 76 -2.81 -9.80 -14.84
C SER A 76 -3.05 -9.87 -13.33
N ASP A 77 -2.82 -11.03 -12.70
CA ASP A 77 -3.12 -11.22 -11.28
C ASP A 77 -2.12 -10.44 -10.41
N ARG A 78 -2.58 -9.97 -9.25
CA ARG A 78 -1.75 -9.66 -8.09
C ARG A 78 -1.56 -10.95 -7.32
N ALA A 79 -0.37 -11.53 -7.38
CA ALA A 79 -0.16 -12.89 -6.93
C ALA A 79 1.10 -13.09 -6.09
N VAL A 80 1.02 -14.07 -5.18
CA VAL A 80 2.17 -14.59 -4.43
C VAL A 80 2.53 -15.97 -4.98
N ILE A 81 3.80 -16.17 -5.31
CA ILE A 81 4.35 -17.42 -5.83
C ILE A 81 5.16 -18.08 -4.71
N LEU A 82 4.69 -19.23 -4.24
CA LEU A 82 5.34 -20.05 -3.21
C LEU A 82 6.16 -21.16 -3.88
N MET A 83 7.49 -21.03 -3.90
CA MET A 83 8.38 -22.02 -4.53
C MET A 83 9.29 -22.70 -3.50
N ASN A 84 9.55 -24.00 -3.66
CA ASN A 84 10.60 -24.69 -2.90
C ASN A 84 12.00 -24.24 -3.39
N HIS A 85 13.02 -24.36 -2.53
CA HIS A 85 14.35 -23.78 -2.77
C HIS A 85 15.47 -24.83 -2.78
N ARG A 86 15.80 -25.35 -3.96
CA ARG A 86 16.79 -26.41 -4.16
C ARG A 86 18.20 -25.88 -4.43
N THR A 87 18.33 -24.71 -5.07
CA THR A 87 19.63 -24.10 -5.42
C THR A 87 19.60 -22.59 -5.29
N ARG A 88 20.76 -21.97 -5.01
CA ARG A 88 20.95 -20.52 -5.04
C ARG A 88 20.57 -19.86 -6.37
N LEU A 89 20.48 -20.63 -7.47
CA LEU A 89 20.14 -20.12 -8.81
C LEU A 89 18.68 -20.35 -9.21
N ASP A 90 17.82 -20.87 -8.31
CA ASP A 90 16.41 -21.17 -8.59
C ASP A 90 15.66 -19.99 -9.20
N TRP A 91 15.87 -18.78 -8.64
CA TRP A 91 15.23 -17.55 -9.12
C TRP A 91 15.61 -17.23 -10.58
N MET A 92 16.86 -17.50 -10.97
CA MET A 92 17.35 -17.22 -12.32
C MET A 92 16.74 -18.21 -13.30
N TYR A 93 16.77 -19.50 -12.98
CA TYR A 93 16.17 -20.55 -13.81
C TYR A 93 14.65 -20.37 -13.95
N PHE A 94 13.99 -19.90 -12.89
CA PHE A 94 12.55 -19.66 -12.93
C PHE A 94 12.16 -18.53 -13.89
N TRP A 95 13.05 -17.57 -14.19
CA TRP A 95 12.77 -16.55 -15.21
C TRP A 95 12.54 -17.16 -16.60
N LEU A 96 13.21 -18.27 -16.94
CA LEU A 96 12.95 -18.98 -18.19
C LEU A 96 11.54 -19.61 -18.17
N ALA A 97 11.10 -20.17 -17.05
CA ALA A 97 9.74 -20.69 -16.92
C ALA A 97 8.69 -19.56 -17.07
N LEU A 98 8.87 -18.45 -16.35
CA LEU A 98 7.99 -17.28 -16.44
C LEU A 98 7.92 -16.73 -17.87
N TYR A 99 9.07 -16.57 -18.54
CA TYR A 99 9.12 -16.11 -19.93
C TYR A 99 8.42 -17.09 -20.90
N SER A 100 8.61 -18.38 -20.67
CA SER A 100 8.00 -19.45 -21.48
C SER A 100 6.47 -19.43 -21.36
N ILE A 101 5.92 -19.08 -20.19
CA ILE A 101 4.49 -18.85 -19.98
C ILE A 101 4.08 -17.52 -20.65
N ASP A 102 4.51 -16.39 -20.10
CA ASP A 102 4.22 -15.05 -20.58
C ASP A 102 5.38 -14.08 -20.24
N PRO A 103 6.04 -13.45 -21.23
CA PRO A 103 7.10 -12.46 -20.99
C PRO A 103 6.70 -11.30 -20.04
N LYS A 104 5.41 -10.96 -19.93
CA LYS A 104 4.92 -9.94 -18.99
C LYS A 104 5.16 -10.32 -17.52
N LEU A 105 5.27 -11.60 -17.20
CA LEU A 105 5.58 -12.05 -15.84
C LEU A 105 6.95 -11.53 -15.36
N LEU A 106 7.91 -11.31 -16.27
CA LEU A 106 9.19 -10.69 -15.92
C LEU A 106 9.08 -9.18 -15.65
N ILE A 107 8.05 -8.51 -16.18
CA ILE A 107 7.75 -7.10 -15.90
C ILE A 107 7.26 -6.98 -14.46
N TYR A 108 6.21 -7.72 -14.12
CA TYR A 108 5.54 -7.63 -12.83
C TYR A 108 6.20 -8.44 -11.70
N GLY A 109 7.15 -9.31 -12.04
CA GLY A 109 7.90 -10.15 -11.09
C GLY A 109 8.67 -9.35 -10.03
N LYS A 110 8.45 -9.69 -8.76
CA LYS A 110 9.17 -9.20 -7.58
C LYS A 110 9.72 -10.38 -6.79
N ILE A 111 10.81 -10.20 -6.06
CA ILE A 111 11.42 -11.28 -5.28
C ILE A 111 11.69 -10.78 -3.86
N ILE A 112 11.44 -11.64 -2.87
CA ILE A 112 11.88 -11.44 -1.49
C ILE A 112 13.30 -11.99 -1.34
N LEU A 113 14.23 -11.14 -0.95
CA LEU A 113 15.67 -11.40 -0.97
C LEU A 113 16.35 -11.04 0.35
N LYS A 114 17.57 -11.55 0.51
CA LYS A 114 18.46 -11.21 1.61
C LYS A 114 18.94 -9.75 1.48
N SER A 115 18.93 -9.00 2.58
CA SER A 115 19.21 -7.56 2.55
C SER A 115 20.58 -7.16 1.99
N GLU A 116 21.59 -8.00 2.15
CA GLU A 116 22.96 -7.76 1.72
C GLU A 116 23.10 -7.72 0.19
N LEU A 117 22.16 -8.36 -0.54
CA LEU A 117 22.18 -8.36 -2.00
C LEU A 117 21.93 -6.97 -2.59
N LYS A 118 21.32 -6.06 -1.85
CA LYS A 118 21.04 -4.70 -2.31
C LYS A 118 22.30 -3.89 -2.59
N SER A 119 23.41 -4.22 -1.91
CA SER A 119 24.66 -3.44 -1.97
C SER A 119 25.57 -3.84 -3.13
N ILE A 120 25.21 -4.89 -3.89
CA ILE A 120 25.95 -5.35 -5.06
C ILE A 120 25.87 -4.26 -6.16
N PRO A 121 27.00 -3.70 -6.64
CA PRO A 121 26.98 -2.71 -7.70
C PRO A 121 26.31 -3.25 -8.97
N GLY A 122 25.50 -2.41 -9.64
CA GLY A 122 24.74 -2.82 -10.82
C GLY A 122 23.50 -3.63 -10.47
N ALA A 123 23.67 -4.91 -10.14
CA ALA A 123 22.56 -5.83 -9.86
C ALA A 123 21.74 -5.40 -8.63
N GLY A 124 22.40 -5.04 -7.53
CA GLY A 124 21.76 -4.53 -6.31
C GLY A 124 20.92 -3.29 -6.58
N TRP A 125 21.49 -2.29 -7.28
CA TRP A 125 20.76 -1.08 -7.66
C TRP A 125 19.55 -1.38 -8.56
N SER A 126 19.69 -2.31 -9.50
CA SER A 126 18.56 -2.79 -10.31
C SER A 126 17.46 -3.43 -9.47
N MET A 127 17.81 -4.26 -8.48
CA MET A 127 16.85 -4.88 -7.55
C MET A 127 16.14 -3.85 -6.69
N GLN A 128 16.87 -2.83 -6.19
CA GLN A 128 16.29 -1.69 -5.48
C GLN A 128 15.30 -0.91 -6.37
N CYS A 129 15.73 -0.55 -7.59
CA CYS A 129 14.87 0.14 -8.56
C CYS A 129 13.65 -0.69 -8.96
N LYS A 130 13.74 -2.02 -9.06
CA LYS A 130 12.59 -2.89 -9.34
C LYS A 130 11.66 -3.07 -8.13
N ASN A 131 11.99 -2.49 -6.98
CA ASN A 131 11.22 -2.62 -5.74
C ASN A 131 11.07 -4.09 -5.31
N PHE A 132 12.19 -4.82 -5.33
CA PHE A 132 12.31 -6.09 -4.62
C PHE A 132 12.29 -5.85 -3.10
N ILE A 133 11.88 -6.86 -2.34
CA ILE A 133 11.84 -6.77 -0.88
C ILE A 133 13.13 -7.33 -0.30
N PHE A 134 13.77 -6.56 0.56
CA PHE A 134 15.02 -6.93 1.24
C PHE A 134 14.75 -7.19 2.71
N LEU A 135 14.96 -8.43 3.17
CA LEU A 135 14.74 -8.84 4.56
C LEU A 135 16.05 -9.06 5.32
N GLN A 136 16.05 -8.71 6.60
CA GLN A 136 17.19 -8.78 7.52
C GLN A 136 17.18 -10.05 8.39
N ARG A 137 16.16 -10.91 8.26
CA ARG A 137 15.97 -12.11 9.08
C ARG A 137 15.70 -11.78 10.56
N SER A 138 15.07 -10.64 10.81
CA SER A 138 14.56 -10.22 12.13
C SER A 138 13.10 -9.83 11.96
N TRP A 139 12.22 -10.53 12.67
CA TRP A 139 10.78 -10.36 12.51
C TRP A 139 10.32 -8.93 12.83
N GLU A 140 10.90 -8.31 13.85
CA GLU A 140 10.57 -6.95 14.29
C GLU A 140 10.78 -5.92 13.18
N ILE A 141 11.85 -6.09 12.39
CA ILE A 141 12.22 -5.20 11.28
C ILE A 141 11.50 -5.60 9.99
N ASP A 142 11.46 -6.91 9.72
CA ASP A 142 10.94 -7.47 8.48
C ASP A 142 9.43 -7.27 8.36
N ARG A 143 8.68 -7.34 9.48
CA ARG A 143 7.23 -7.04 9.52
C ARG A 143 6.93 -5.63 8.99
N ILE A 144 7.73 -4.65 9.41
CA ILE A 144 7.58 -3.25 8.97
C ILE A 144 7.86 -3.15 7.47
N THR A 145 8.94 -3.77 6.99
CA THR A 145 9.30 -3.74 5.57
C THR A 145 8.26 -4.44 4.69
N LEU A 146 7.70 -5.57 5.13
CA LEU A 146 6.62 -6.25 4.43
C LEU A 146 5.38 -5.36 4.36
N LYS A 147 4.96 -4.77 5.50
CA LYS A 147 3.81 -3.87 5.56
C LYS A 147 3.94 -2.67 4.63
N GLU A 148 5.08 -1.98 4.65
CA GLU A 148 5.34 -0.83 3.78
C GLU A 148 5.20 -1.17 2.28
N ASN A 149 5.70 -2.34 1.87
CA ASN A 149 5.59 -2.77 0.48
C ASN A 149 4.16 -3.18 0.12
N VAL A 150 3.45 -3.86 1.02
CA VAL A 150 2.03 -4.20 0.84
C VAL A 150 1.19 -2.94 0.71
N ASP A 151 1.39 -1.95 1.59
CA ASP A 151 0.68 -0.67 1.54
C ASP A 151 0.96 0.05 0.20
N TYR A 152 2.23 0.08 -0.22
CA TYR A 152 2.62 0.65 -1.52
C TYR A 152 1.95 -0.07 -2.69
N TRP A 153 2.05 -1.39 -2.78
CA TRP A 153 1.49 -2.17 -3.91
C TRP A 153 -0.03 -2.09 -3.98
N SER A 154 -0.70 -2.14 -2.83
CA SER A 154 -2.15 -1.97 -2.75
C SER A 154 -2.59 -0.61 -3.27
N SER A 155 -1.81 0.45 -3.02
CA SER A 155 -2.14 1.81 -3.44
C SER A 155 -1.92 2.11 -4.93
N ILE A 156 -0.93 1.47 -5.57
CA ILE A 156 -0.62 1.75 -6.98
C ILE A 156 -1.54 1.01 -7.95
N ASP A 157 -2.24 -0.02 -7.46
CA ASP A 157 -3.19 -0.83 -8.22
C ASP A 157 -2.60 -1.30 -9.57
N LEU A 158 -1.44 -1.95 -9.48
CA LEU A 158 -0.75 -2.57 -10.61
C LEU A 158 -0.57 -4.07 -10.34
N PRO A 159 -0.59 -4.93 -11.39
CA PRO A 159 -0.26 -6.33 -11.23
C PRO A 159 1.16 -6.52 -10.67
N PHE A 160 1.32 -7.52 -9.80
CA PHE A 160 2.62 -7.94 -9.28
C PHE A 160 2.66 -9.46 -9.12
N GLN A 161 3.85 -10.05 -9.26
CA GLN A 161 4.08 -11.48 -9.12
C GLN A 161 5.20 -11.68 -8.12
N LEU A 162 4.86 -11.90 -6.85
CA LEU A 162 5.81 -11.89 -5.74
C LEU A 162 6.33 -13.31 -5.45
N LEU A 163 7.57 -13.57 -5.83
CA LEU A 163 8.25 -14.82 -5.53
C LEU A 163 8.78 -14.83 -4.09
N ILE A 164 8.41 -15.86 -3.34
CA ILE A 164 8.96 -16.18 -2.03
C ILE A 164 9.35 -17.65 -1.95
N PHE A 165 10.43 -17.90 -1.21
CA PHE A 165 10.91 -19.22 -0.84
C PHE A 165 10.68 -19.43 0.66
N PRO A 166 9.56 -20.03 1.09
CA PRO A 166 9.24 -20.20 2.51
C PRO A 166 10.29 -20.99 3.30
N GLU A 167 11.13 -21.81 2.66
CA GLU A 167 12.28 -22.48 3.29
C GLU A 167 13.30 -21.48 3.89
N GLY A 168 13.37 -20.26 3.35
CA GLY A 168 14.22 -19.16 3.83
C GLY A 168 15.72 -19.33 3.57
N THR A 169 16.13 -20.47 3.01
CA THR A 169 17.50 -20.81 2.62
C THR A 169 17.48 -21.96 1.61
N ASN A 170 18.58 -22.16 0.88
CA ASN A 170 18.69 -23.27 -0.06
C ASN A 170 18.84 -24.62 0.66
N PHE A 171 18.36 -25.68 0.01
CA PHE A 171 18.53 -27.06 0.44
C PHE A 171 20.01 -27.49 0.31
N CYS A 172 20.65 -27.77 1.44
CA CYS A 172 21.97 -28.41 1.53
C CYS A 172 22.04 -29.26 2.81
N ILE A 173 23.08 -30.06 2.98
CA ILE A 173 23.22 -30.99 4.12
C ILE A 173 23.08 -30.25 5.45
N GLU A 174 23.71 -29.08 5.59
CA GLU A 174 23.70 -28.30 6.83
C GLU A 174 22.34 -27.66 7.12
N THR A 175 21.64 -27.14 6.11
CA THR A 175 20.32 -26.53 6.29
C THR A 175 19.25 -27.58 6.50
N LYS A 176 19.39 -28.75 5.89
CA LYS A 176 18.56 -29.93 6.12
C LYS A 176 18.63 -30.40 7.56
N ALA A 177 19.85 -30.60 8.10
CA ALA A 177 20.01 -30.99 9.51
C ALA A 177 19.34 -30.00 10.48
N LYS A 178 19.45 -28.70 10.21
CA LYS A 178 18.77 -27.65 11.01
C LYS A 178 17.25 -27.72 10.89
N SER A 179 16.75 -27.94 9.69
CA SER A 179 15.32 -28.10 9.42
C SER A 179 14.75 -29.34 10.12
N ASP A 180 15.48 -30.46 10.12
CA ASP A 180 15.06 -31.70 10.76
C ASP A 180 15.00 -31.56 12.27
N ASN A 181 16.01 -30.94 12.87
CA ASN A 181 16.00 -30.63 14.31
C ASN A 181 14.82 -29.71 14.68
N PHE A 182 14.49 -28.73 13.84
CA PHE A 182 13.31 -27.89 14.02
C PHE A 182 12.01 -28.72 13.91
N ALA A 183 11.90 -29.62 12.92
CA ALA A 183 10.73 -30.49 12.77
C ALA A 183 10.52 -31.36 14.02
N ILE A 184 11.57 -32.08 14.45
CA ILE A 184 11.54 -33.00 15.60
C ILE A 184 11.17 -32.24 16.89
N SER A 185 11.79 -31.09 17.14
CA SER A 185 11.51 -30.28 18.33
C SER A 185 10.10 -29.69 18.38
N ASN A 186 9.42 -29.59 17.24
CA ASN A 186 8.04 -29.11 17.14
C ASN A 186 7.03 -30.23 16.87
N GLY A 187 7.43 -31.51 17.02
CA GLY A 187 6.55 -32.67 16.82
C GLY A 187 6.11 -32.90 15.37
N MET A 188 6.83 -32.35 14.39
CA MET A 188 6.60 -32.53 12.96
C MET A 188 7.54 -33.60 12.40
N GLN A 189 7.11 -34.28 11.34
CA GLN A 189 7.96 -35.23 10.63
C GLN A 189 9.02 -34.47 9.79
N PRO A 190 10.30 -34.87 9.81
CA PRO A 190 11.28 -34.39 8.85
C PRO A 190 10.83 -34.71 7.40
N LEU A 191 10.93 -33.72 6.52
CA LEU A 191 10.71 -33.91 5.07
C LEU A 191 12.02 -34.40 4.44
N GLU A 192 12.00 -35.26 3.43
CA GLU A 192 13.21 -35.83 2.83
C GLU A 192 13.75 -34.92 1.71
N HIS A 193 12.86 -34.43 0.83
CA HIS A 193 13.21 -33.65 -0.35
C HIS A 193 13.11 -32.13 -0.15
N LEU A 194 12.62 -31.67 0.99
CA LEU A 194 12.37 -30.26 1.28
C LEU A 194 12.91 -29.84 2.66
N LEU A 195 13.09 -28.53 2.85
CA LEU A 195 13.16 -27.96 4.19
C LEU A 195 11.76 -27.59 4.67
N GLN A 196 11.56 -27.59 5.99
CA GLN A 196 10.32 -27.12 6.60
C GLN A 196 10.09 -25.63 6.29
N PRO A 197 8.87 -25.22 5.89
CA PRO A 197 8.60 -23.83 5.57
C PRO A 197 8.57 -22.98 6.84
N ARG A 198 9.15 -21.79 6.76
CA ARG A 198 9.02 -20.72 7.76
C ARG A 198 7.78 -19.89 7.43
N THR A 199 6.71 -20.14 8.17
CA THR A 199 5.37 -19.61 7.83
C THR A 199 5.14 -18.17 8.27
N THR A 200 5.80 -17.67 9.32
CA THR A 200 5.51 -16.35 9.93
C THR A 200 5.43 -15.21 8.93
N GLY A 201 6.48 -15.01 8.11
CA GLY A 201 6.52 -13.91 7.15
C GLY A 201 5.55 -14.11 5.97
N VAL A 202 5.37 -15.35 5.51
CA VAL A 202 4.46 -15.71 4.41
C VAL A 202 3.02 -15.47 4.82
N VAL A 203 2.63 -15.97 5.98
CA VAL A 203 1.28 -15.83 6.55
C VAL A 203 0.95 -14.37 6.76
N TYR A 204 1.85 -13.59 7.36
CA TYR A 204 1.65 -12.16 7.55
C TYR A 204 1.47 -11.42 6.22
N LEU A 205 2.37 -11.65 5.27
CA LEU A 205 2.32 -11.02 3.94
C LEU A 205 1.00 -11.31 3.21
N ILE A 206 0.59 -12.58 3.15
CA ILE A 206 -0.67 -12.97 2.51
C ILE A 206 -1.85 -12.34 3.26
N SER A 207 -1.86 -12.36 4.59
CA SER A 207 -2.94 -11.79 5.40
C SER A 207 -3.09 -10.29 5.13
N GLU A 208 -1.99 -9.53 5.16
CA GLU A 208 -2.00 -8.09 4.91
C GLU A 208 -2.48 -7.74 3.50
N LEU A 209 -2.11 -8.55 2.49
CA LEU A 209 -2.58 -8.37 1.11
C LEU A 209 -4.08 -8.71 0.98
N CYS A 210 -4.54 -9.78 1.61
CA CYS A 210 -5.96 -10.16 1.63
C CYS A 210 -6.82 -9.09 2.32
N GLU A 211 -6.39 -8.57 3.47
CA GLU A 211 -7.08 -7.51 4.21
C GLU A 211 -7.28 -6.23 3.39
N ARG A 212 -6.38 -5.95 2.44
CA ARG A 212 -6.46 -4.79 1.53
C ARG A 212 -7.13 -5.10 0.20
N GLY A 213 -7.65 -6.32 0.00
CA GLY A 213 -8.18 -6.74 -1.30
C GLY A 213 -7.13 -6.67 -2.42
N ALA A 214 -5.85 -6.84 -2.08
CA ALA A 214 -4.70 -6.65 -2.95
C ALA A 214 -4.04 -7.95 -3.44
N LEU A 215 -4.70 -9.09 -3.20
CA LEU A 215 -4.28 -10.41 -3.65
C LEU A 215 -5.42 -11.05 -4.45
N ASP A 216 -5.10 -11.63 -5.60
CA ASP A 216 -6.06 -12.32 -6.46
C ASP A 216 -5.81 -13.84 -6.44
N SER A 217 -4.54 -14.26 -6.39
CA SER A 217 -4.19 -15.68 -6.42
C SER A 217 -2.87 -16.01 -5.73
N ILE A 218 -2.74 -17.28 -5.34
CA ILE A 218 -1.48 -17.87 -4.90
C ILE A 218 -1.10 -18.97 -5.88
N TYR A 219 0.15 -18.94 -6.35
CA TYR A 219 0.71 -20.00 -7.18
C TYR A 219 1.66 -20.84 -6.36
N ASP A 220 1.30 -22.10 -6.15
CA ASP A 220 2.16 -23.09 -5.53
C ASP A 220 3.04 -23.74 -6.59
N VAL A 221 4.35 -23.53 -6.51
CA VAL A 221 5.32 -24.02 -7.50
C VAL A 221 6.23 -25.06 -6.87
N THR A 222 6.26 -26.25 -7.47
CA THR A 222 7.24 -27.31 -7.18
C THR A 222 8.31 -27.28 -8.26
N VAL A 223 9.58 -27.03 -7.90
CA VAL A 223 10.74 -27.16 -8.79
C VAL A 223 11.49 -28.45 -8.51
N ALA A 224 11.88 -29.15 -9.58
CA ALA A 224 12.73 -30.33 -9.53
C ALA A 224 13.80 -30.29 -10.64
N TYR A 225 14.94 -30.92 -10.34
CA TYR A 225 16.09 -31.02 -11.22
C TYR A 225 16.33 -32.50 -11.53
N PRO A 226 16.17 -32.96 -12.79
CA PRO A 226 16.33 -34.36 -13.19
C PRO A 226 17.79 -34.82 -13.23
N ASP A 227 18.73 -33.87 -13.35
CA ASP A 227 20.13 -34.12 -13.66
C ASP A 227 21.07 -33.42 -12.65
N HIS A 228 21.81 -32.40 -13.07
CA HIS A 228 22.83 -31.73 -12.27
C HIS A 228 22.23 -30.57 -11.46
N LEU A 229 22.28 -30.68 -10.14
CA LEU A 229 21.95 -29.58 -9.24
C LEU A 229 23.18 -28.67 -9.06
N ALA A 230 23.16 -27.49 -9.65
CA ALA A 230 24.17 -26.46 -9.40
C ALA A 230 23.94 -25.86 -8.00
N GLU A 231 24.57 -26.35 -6.94
CA GLU A 231 24.30 -25.85 -5.57
C GLU A 231 24.72 -24.38 -5.38
N SER A 232 25.77 -23.95 -6.08
CA SER A 232 26.35 -22.61 -5.99
C SER A 232 26.64 -21.97 -7.35
N GLU A 233 26.88 -20.66 -7.34
CA GLU A 233 27.38 -19.89 -8.48
C GLU A 233 28.72 -20.44 -8.99
N THR A 234 29.53 -21.02 -8.11
CA THR A 234 30.81 -21.62 -8.50
C THR A 234 30.64 -22.90 -9.31
N ASP A 235 29.61 -23.70 -9.00
CA ASP A 235 29.29 -24.92 -9.76
C ASP A 235 28.78 -24.55 -11.15
N PHE A 236 27.99 -23.48 -11.24
CA PHE A 236 27.57 -22.91 -12.52
C PHE A 236 28.78 -22.50 -13.37
N VAL A 237 29.75 -21.75 -12.84
CA VAL A 237 30.94 -21.32 -13.60
C VAL A 237 31.86 -22.50 -13.96
N LYS A 238 31.87 -23.58 -13.18
CA LYS A 238 32.53 -24.84 -13.53
C LYS A 238 31.84 -25.59 -14.68
N GLY A 239 30.62 -25.20 -15.06
CA GLY A 239 29.85 -25.84 -16.11
C GLY A 239 28.87 -26.90 -15.63
N HIS A 240 28.73 -27.09 -14.31
CA HIS A 240 27.76 -28.02 -13.72
C HIS A 240 26.39 -27.34 -13.66
N SER A 241 25.82 -27.03 -14.83
CA SER A 241 24.47 -26.49 -14.95
C SER A 241 23.49 -27.60 -15.29
N PRO A 242 22.23 -27.50 -14.83
CA PRO A 242 21.18 -28.40 -15.31
C PRO A 242 20.99 -28.21 -16.82
N GLU A 243 20.69 -29.28 -17.54
CA GLU A 243 20.23 -29.21 -18.92
C GLU A 243 18.73 -28.90 -18.99
N GLU A 244 17.99 -29.32 -17.96
CA GLU A 244 16.55 -29.17 -17.89
C GLU A 244 16.06 -28.88 -16.46
N VAL A 245 15.06 -28.01 -16.30
CA VAL A 245 14.41 -27.73 -15.01
C VAL A 245 12.91 -27.97 -15.11
N HIS A 246 12.34 -28.67 -14.14
CA HIS A 246 10.95 -29.11 -14.17
C HIS A 246 10.15 -28.36 -13.13
N TYR A 247 9.01 -27.82 -13.55
CA TYR A 247 8.10 -27.07 -12.71
C TYR A 247 6.71 -27.72 -12.73
N HIS A 248 6.09 -27.81 -11.56
CA HIS A 248 4.67 -28.09 -11.41
C HIS A 248 4.01 -26.92 -10.69
N ILE A 249 2.94 -26.38 -11.28
CA ILE A 249 2.27 -25.18 -10.81
C ILE A 249 0.83 -25.52 -10.45
N LYS A 250 0.37 -25.09 -9.29
CA LYS A 250 -1.04 -25.16 -8.87
C LYS A 250 -1.52 -23.78 -8.45
N ARG A 251 -2.62 -23.32 -9.03
CA ARG A 251 -3.22 -22.01 -8.72
C ARG A 251 -4.31 -22.17 -7.65
N TYR A 252 -4.31 -21.27 -6.69
CA TYR A 252 -5.36 -21.11 -5.70
C TYR A 252 -5.95 -19.71 -5.83
N ASP A 253 -7.27 -19.61 -5.99
CA ASP A 253 -7.96 -18.32 -5.99
C ASP A 253 -8.26 -17.90 -4.55
N VAL A 254 -7.88 -16.70 -4.16
CA VAL A 254 -8.07 -16.26 -2.76
C VAL A 254 -9.52 -15.89 -2.45
N ASN A 255 -10.35 -15.71 -3.49
CA ASN A 255 -11.77 -15.42 -3.35
C ASN A 255 -12.61 -16.69 -3.15
N GLU A 256 -12.04 -17.88 -3.32
CA GLU A 256 -12.75 -19.12 -3.06
C GLU A 256 -13.16 -19.23 -1.58
N PRO A 257 -14.39 -19.68 -1.27
CA PRO A 257 -14.87 -19.77 0.11
C PRO A 257 -14.03 -20.67 1.02
N CYS A 258 -13.33 -21.65 0.45
CA CYS A 258 -12.46 -22.57 1.18
C CYS A 258 -11.06 -22.03 1.46
N PHE A 259 -10.69 -20.85 0.93
CA PHE A 259 -9.38 -20.27 1.16
C PHE A 259 -9.23 -19.80 2.63
N PRO A 260 -8.16 -20.21 3.34
CA PRO A 260 -7.99 -19.86 4.76
C PRO A 260 -7.73 -18.36 4.95
N ARG A 261 -8.51 -17.72 5.83
CA ARG A 261 -8.40 -16.27 6.09
C ARG A 261 -7.75 -15.93 7.43
N ASP A 262 -7.87 -16.81 8.43
CA ASP A 262 -7.19 -16.60 9.70
C ASP A 262 -5.73 -17.07 9.63
N GLN A 263 -4.84 -16.37 10.34
CA GLN A 263 -3.39 -16.63 10.29
C GLN A 263 -3.03 -18.06 10.70
N LYS A 264 -3.78 -18.68 11.62
CA LYS A 264 -3.48 -20.02 12.13
C LYS A 264 -3.82 -21.10 11.09
N SER A 265 -4.98 -20.99 10.47
CA SER A 265 -5.40 -21.86 9.37
C SER A 265 -4.53 -21.66 8.14
N LEU A 266 -4.12 -20.42 7.84
CA LEU A 266 -3.20 -20.14 6.74
C LEU A 266 -1.82 -20.76 6.98
N ALA A 267 -1.30 -20.70 8.22
CA ALA A 267 -0.06 -21.38 8.58
C ALA A 267 -0.18 -22.90 8.38
N LYS A 268 -1.28 -23.51 8.83
CA LYS A 268 -1.56 -24.94 8.62
C LYS A 268 -1.67 -25.30 7.14
N TRP A 269 -2.30 -24.43 6.34
CA TRP A 269 -2.42 -24.61 4.90
C TRP A 269 -1.06 -24.57 4.20
N VAL A 270 -0.17 -23.65 4.57
CA VAL A 270 1.20 -23.62 4.03
C VAL A 270 1.98 -24.90 4.39
N TYR A 271 1.82 -25.44 5.61
CA TYR A 271 2.41 -26.75 5.92
C TYR A 271 1.84 -27.87 5.04
N GLY A 272 0.52 -27.89 4.83
CA GLY A 272 -0.14 -28.85 3.93
C GLY A 272 0.37 -28.77 2.49
N LEU A 273 0.63 -27.56 1.97
CA LEU A 273 1.26 -27.39 0.66
C LEU A 273 2.65 -28.05 0.61
N TRP A 274 3.44 -27.93 1.68
CA TRP A 274 4.77 -28.56 1.76
C TRP A 274 4.69 -30.08 1.83
N GLU A 275 3.70 -30.63 2.54
CA GLU A 275 3.42 -32.08 2.54
C GLU A 275 3.04 -32.59 1.14
N GLU A 276 2.16 -31.86 0.42
CA GLU A 276 1.82 -32.19 -0.97
C GLU A 276 3.04 -32.12 -1.89
N LYS A 277 3.93 -31.12 -1.71
CA LYS A 277 5.18 -31.01 -2.48
C LYS A 277 6.14 -32.15 -2.17
N GLU A 278 6.26 -32.52 -0.90
CA GLU A 278 7.14 -33.61 -0.48
C GLU A 278 6.70 -34.92 -1.12
N GLN A 279 5.40 -35.24 -1.08
CA GLN A 279 4.85 -36.40 -1.78
C GLN A 279 5.13 -36.34 -3.28
N ARG A 280 4.89 -35.18 -3.91
CA ARG A 280 5.12 -34.99 -5.35
C ARG A 280 6.59 -35.19 -5.72
N LEU A 281 7.52 -34.73 -4.89
CA LEU A 281 8.96 -34.93 -5.11
C LEU A 281 9.39 -36.38 -4.84
N ALA A 282 8.84 -37.04 -3.81
CA ALA A 282 9.09 -38.45 -3.55
C ALA A 282 8.63 -39.33 -4.72
N GLU A 283 7.44 -39.07 -5.26
CA GLU A 283 6.96 -39.73 -6.47
C GLU A 283 7.86 -39.42 -7.68
N TYR A 284 8.28 -38.16 -7.83
CA TYR A 284 9.15 -37.71 -8.92
C TYR A 284 10.51 -38.40 -8.93
N PHE A 285 11.14 -38.58 -7.76
CA PHE A 285 12.44 -39.21 -7.59
C PHE A 285 12.38 -40.73 -7.33
N SER A 286 11.19 -41.33 -7.32
CA SER A 286 11.02 -42.76 -7.05
C SER A 286 11.78 -43.65 -8.06
N PRO A 287 12.46 -44.73 -7.61
CA PRO A 287 13.25 -45.60 -8.49
C PRO A 287 12.44 -46.24 -9.63
N ASN A 288 11.17 -46.55 -9.37
CA ASN A 288 10.25 -47.20 -10.32
C ASN A 288 9.74 -46.29 -11.44
N ARG A 289 10.09 -44.99 -11.40
CA ARG A 289 9.65 -44.02 -12.41
C ARG A 289 10.48 -44.06 -13.69
N LYS A 290 11.78 -44.40 -13.58
CA LYS A 290 12.71 -44.48 -14.72
C LYS A 290 12.32 -45.54 -15.75
N THR A 291 11.48 -46.51 -15.38
CA THR A 291 11.05 -47.62 -16.25
C THR A 291 9.70 -47.39 -16.93
N ASN A 292 8.84 -46.50 -16.43
CA ASN A 292 7.42 -46.41 -16.83
C ASN A 292 7.00 -45.11 -17.52
N LEU A 293 7.86 -44.08 -17.61
CA LEU A 293 7.62 -42.91 -18.46
C LEU A 293 8.85 -42.62 -19.29
N CYS A 294 8.69 -42.46 -20.61
CA CYS A 294 9.74 -42.09 -21.55
C CYS A 294 10.39 -40.72 -21.26
N CYS A 295 9.89 -40.00 -20.24
CA CYS A 295 10.31 -38.66 -19.86
C CYS A 295 10.22 -38.56 -18.31
N ASN A 296 11.31 -38.27 -17.60
CA ASN A 296 11.30 -38.04 -16.14
C ASN A 296 10.52 -36.75 -15.75
N THR A 297 9.22 -36.63 -16.05
CA THR A 297 8.44 -35.37 -15.94
C THR A 297 7.24 -35.51 -15.02
N PHE A 298 6.77 -34.44 -14.37
CA PHE A 298 5.51 -34.46 -13.59
C PHE A 298 4.29 -34.88 -14.47
N PRO A 299 3.24 -35.48 -13.90
CA PRO A 299 2.00 -35.81 -14.64
C PRO A 299 1.34 -34.55 -15.23
N GLY A 300 0.70 -34.68 -16.41
CA GLY A 300 0.01 -33.54 -17.05
C GLY A 300 0.94 -32.50 -17.67
N CYS A 301 2.09 -32.93 -18.20
CA CYS A 301 3.13 -32.03 -18.70
C CYS A 301 2.72 -31.28 -19.97
N ILE A 302 2.90 -29.95 -19.95
CA ILE A 302 2.82 -29.09 -21.12
C ILE A 302 4.24 -28.66 -21.46
N LEU A 303 4.77 -29.13 -22.59
CA LEU A 303 6.05 -28.62 -23.06
C LEU A 303 5.84 -27.21 -23.60
N TYR A 304 6.27 -26.21 -22.84
CA TYR A 304 6.31 -24.83 -23.34
C TYR A 304 7.50 -24.69 -24.29
N ASN A 305 7.26 -25.04 -25.55
CA ASN A 305 8.18 -24.66 -26.61
C ASN A 305 8.12 -23.14 -26.79
N LEU A 306 9.29 -22.51 -26.85
CA LEU A 306 9.37 -21.10 -27.20
C LEU A 306 8.82 -20.91 -28.61
N THR A 307 7.76 -20.11 -28.73
CA THR A 307 7.22 -19.72 -30.02
C THR A 307 8.26 -18.92 -30.81
N MET A 308 8.13 -18.89 -32.13
CA MET A 308 9.06 -18.13 -32.98
C MET A 308 9.16 -16.66 -32.55
N ASP A 309 8.04 -16.01 -32.21
CA ASP A 309 8.03 -14.63 -31.74
C ASP A 309 8.85 -14.44 -30.44
N LYS A 310 8.73 -15.38 -29.49
CA LYS A 310 9.52 -15.37 -28.26
C LYS A 310 11.01 -15.57 -28.57
N CYS A 311 11.36 -16.50 -29.45
CA CYS A 311 12.74 -16.66 -29.91
C CYS A 311 13.29 -15.38 -30.56
N CYS A 312 12.55 -14.76 -31.49
CA CYS A 312 12.93 -13.50 -32.12
C CYS A 312 13.14 -12.38 -31.11
N LEU A 313 12.28 -12.29 -30.09
CA LEU A 313 12.45 -11.33 -29.00
C LEU A 313 13.74 -11.61 -28.20
N LEU A 314 14.03 -12.86 -27.83
CA LEU A 314 15.29 -13.20 -27.14
C LEU A 314 16.53 -12.82 -27.97
N TYR A 315 16.51 -13.06 -29.29
CA TYR A 315 17.60 -12.63 -30.17
C TYR A 315 17.73 -11.10 -30.22
N ALA A 316 16.62 -10.37 -30.37
CA ALA A 316 16.63 -8.91 -30.38
C ALA A 316 17.17 -8.33 -29.07
N VAL A 317 16.75 -8.89 -27.92
CA VAL A 317 17.25 -8.50 -26.60
C VAL A 317 18.74 -8.81 -26.46
N MET A 318 19.20 -9.97 -26.93
CA MET A 318 20.61 -10.32 -26.92
C MET A 318 21.45 -9.33 -27.73
N VAL A 319 21.02 -8.99 -28.95
CA VAL A 319 21.68 -7.98 -29.78
C VAL A 319 21.70 -6.62 -29.08
N PHE A 320 20.57 -6.17 -28.54
CA PHE A 320 20.48 -4.89 -27.83
C PHE A 320 21.51 -4.75 -26.70
N TRP A 321 21.65 -5.76 -25.84
CA TRP A 321 22.59 -5.71 -24.72
C TRP A 321 24.05 -5.85 -25.14
N LEU A 322 24.35 -6.65 -26.17
CA LEU A 322 25.70 -6.74 -26.72
C LEU A 322 26.11 -5.43 -27.42
N CYS A 323 25.21 -4.80 -28.16
CA CYS A 323 25.41 -3.46 -28.73
C CYS A 323 25.61 -2.42 -27.62
N THR A 324 24.87 -2.52 -26.51
CA THR A 324 25.06 -1.63 -25.35
C THR A 324 26.48 -1.76 -24.77
N LEU A 325 26.99 -2.98 -24.58
CA LEU A 325 28.37 -3.18 -24.13
C LEU A 325 29.39 -2.62 -25.13
N PHE A 326 29.17 -2.84 -26.42
CA PHE A 326 30.02 -2.26 -27.46
C PHE A 326 30.03 -0.73 -27.41
N LEU A 327 28.87 -0.09 -27.25
CA LEU A 327 28.75 1.36 -27.11
C LEU A 327 29.47 1.88 -25.86
N VAL A 328 29.40 1.17 -24.74
CA VAL A 328 30.17 1.53 -23.54
C VAL A 328 31.67 1.54 -23.83
N VAL A 329 32.18 0.50 -24.48
CA VAL A 329 33.61 0.42 -24.87
C VAL A 329 33.97 1.53 -25.85
N TYR A 330 33.12 1.79 -26.83
CA TYR A 330 33.29 2.88 -27.79
C TYR A 330 33.39 4.25 -27.11
N PHE A 331 32.45 4.57 -26.21
CA PHE A 331 32.46 5.85 -25.49
C PHE A 331 33.63 5.97 -24.51
N LEU A 332 34.03 4.88 -23.87
CA LEU A 332 35.25 4.86 -23.04
C LEU A 332 36.50 5.13 -23.88
N TYR A 333 36.53 4.71 -25.14
CA TYR A 333 37.65 4.96 -26.05
C TYR A 333 37.64 6.38 -26.64
N THR A 334 36.49 6.85 -27.14
CA THR A 334 36.41 8.15 -27.85
C THR A 334 36.20 9.34 -26.92
N GLN A 335 35.52 9.16 -25.79
CA GLN A 335 35.07 10.21 -24.87
C GLN A 335 35.38 9.81 -23.42
N THR A 336 36.61 9.40 -23.16
CA THR A 336 37.02 8.77 -21.89
C THR A 336 36.68 9.63 -20.68
N ILE A 337 37.06 10.91 -20.68
CA ILE A 337 36.89 11.80 -19.52
C ILE A 337 35.40 11.99 -19.19
N MET A 338 34.58 12.32 -20.18
CA MET A 338 33.14 12.53 -19.97
C MET A 338 32.43 11.26 -19.51
N THR A 339 32.78 10.11 -20.10
CA THR A 339 32.21 8.82 -19.74
C THR A 339 32.56 8.44 -18.30
N LEU A 340 33.82 8.63 -17.89
CA LEU A 340 34.27 8.39 -16.51
C LEU A 340 33.59 9.33 -15.52
N LEU A 341 33.48 10.62 -15.82
CA LEU A 341 32.77 11.59 -14.97
C LEU A 341 31.30 11.20 -14.78
N TYR A 342 30.62 10.81 -15.86
CA TYR A 342 29.24 10.33 -15.81
C TYR A 342 29.10 9.08 -14.93
N PHE A 343 29.97 8.07 -15.11
CA PHE A 343 29.94 6.86 -14.29
C PHE A 343 30.24 7.14 -12.82
N ILE A 344 31.24 7.98 -12.52
CA ILE A 344 31.56 8.38 -11.15
C ILE A 344 30.36 9.08 -10.51
N PHE A 345 29.72 10.00 -11.23
CA PHE A 345 28.54 10.70 -10.74
C PHE A 345 27.36 9.75 -10.49
N ALA A 346 27.06 8.87 -11.45
CA ALA A 346 25.97 7.90 -11.33
C ALA A 346 26.19 6.91 -10.15
N ILE A 347 27.41 6.39 -10.00
CA ILE A 347 27.79 5.52 -8.88
C ILE A 347 27.69 6.30 -7.56
N GLY A 348 28.20 7.53 -7.53
CA GLY A 348 28.12 8.42 -6.37
C GLY A 348 26.68 8.67 -5.94
N MET A 349 25.77 8.90 -6.89
CA MET A 349 24.34 9.09 -6.63
C MET A 349 23.66 7.84 -6.09
N PHE A 350 23.90 6.66 -6.68
CA PHE A 350 23.37 5.41 -6.13
C PHE A 350 23.88 5.15 -4.71
N LYS A 351 25.18 5.39 -4.46
CA LYS A 351 25.76 5.24 -3.12
C LYS A 351 25.23 6.27 -2.12
N PHE A 352 25.02 7.51 -2.56
CA PHE A 352 24.39 8.54 -1.75
C PHE A 352 22.97 8.15 -1.34
N ILE A 353 22.14 7.64 -2.26
CA ILE A 353 20.79 7.15 -1.96
C ILE A 353 20.84 5.92 -1.04
N GLU A 354 21.76 4.99 -1.29
CA GLU A 354 21.96 3.82 -0.43
C GLU A 354 22.31 4.23 1.00
N TYR A 355 23.20 5.20 1.18
CA TYR A 355 23.63 5.70 2.49
C TYR A 355 22.54 6.52 3.21
N THR A 356 21.88 7.45 2.51
CA THR A 356 20.91 8.39 3.11
C THR A 356 19.52 7.79 3.28
N CYS A 357 19.11 6.94 2.34
CA CYS A 357 17.74 6.42 2.26
C CYS A 357 17.66 4.91 2.49
N ASN A 358 18.79 4.23 2.65
CA ASN A 358 18.87 2.77 2.78
C ASN A 358 18.49 2.01 1.50
N GLY A 359 18.48 2.69 0.35
CA GLY A 359 18.19 2.12 -0.97
C GLY A 359 17.11 2.90 -1.75
N VAL A 360 17.05 2.67 -3.06
CA VAL A 360 16.07 3.32 -3.96
C VAL A 360 14.64 2.88 -3.62
N GLU A 361 14.43 1.63 -3.20
CA GLU A 361 13.13 1.10 -2.78
C GLU A 361 12.59 1.78 -1.52
N LYS A 362 13.48 2.15 -0.59
CA LYS A 362 13.11 2.89 0.62
C LYS A 362 12.93 4.38 0.33
N LEU A 363 13.73 4.97 -0.55
CA LEU A 363 13.45 6.32 -1.08
C LEU A 363 12.08 6.37 -1.76
N GLN A 364 11.75 5.37 -2.58
CA GLN A 364 10.44 5.25 -3.21
C GLN A 364 9.32 5.19 -2.18
N SER A 365 9.49 4.36 -1.14
CA SER A 365 8.52 4.24 -0.04
C SER A 365 8.33 5.57 0.70
N LYS A 366 9.41 6.32 0.96
CA LYS A 366 9.34 7.66 1.59
C LYS A 366 8.64 8.69 0.69
N VAL A 367 8.97 8.74 -0.60
CA VAL A 367 8.32 9.64 -1.58
C VAL A 367 6.83 9.29 -1.71
N TRP A 368 6.50 8.01 -1.71
CA TRP A 368 5.12 7.54 -1.67
C TRP A 368 4.44 7.95 -0.36
N LEU A 369 5.03 7.67 0.81
CA LEU A 369 4.48 8.05 2.12
C LEU A 369 4.24 9.55 2.26
N ASN A 370 5.14 10.39 1.77
CA ASN A 370 4.95 11.84 1.82
C ASN A 370 3.82 12.30 0.89
N ARG A 371 3.62 11.62 -0.24
CA ARG A 371 2.48 11.85 -1.14
C ARG A 371 1.19 11.19 -0.65
N SER A 372 1.29 10.08 0.07
CA SER A 372 0.17 9.29 0.56
C SER A 372 -0.24 9.71 1.97
N GLN A 373 0.53 10.49 2.72
CA GLN A 373 0.00 11.22 3.88
C GLN A 373 -1.16 12.14 3.46
N PHE A 374 -1.26 12.46 2.17
CA PHE A 374 -2.43 13.07 1.55
C PHE A 374 -3.61 12.10 1.30
N ASN A 375 -3.36 10.83 0.98
CA ASN A 375 -4.37 9.84 0.58
C ASN A 375 -4.66 8.71 1.61
N CYS A 376 -3.83 8.55 2.64
CA CYS A 376 -3.84 7.49 3.66
C CYS A 376 -4.07 8.04 5.08
N ALA A 377 -4.25 9.34 5.25
CA ALA A 377 -4.53 9.87 6.58
C ALA A 377 -5.94 9.48 7.06
N VAL A 378 -6.84 9.10 6.14
CA VAL A 378 -8.18 8.61 6.47
C VAL A 378 -8.72 7.73 5.33
N ASP A 379 -9.08 6.47 5.60
CA ASP A 379 -10.07 5.79 4.77
C ASP A 379 -11.37 6.61 4.94
N MET A 380 -11.65 7.52 4.01
CA MET A 380 -12.88 8.31 4.05
C MET A 380 -13.96 7.52 3.34
N GLN A 381 -14.78 6.81 4.13
CA GLN A 381 -16.00 6.21 3.61
C GLN A 381 -17.13 7.23 3.75
N ALA A 382 -17.50 7.85 2.64
CA ALA A 382 -18.87 8.32 2.48
C ALA A 382 -19.71 7.08 2.15
N ASP A 383 -20.73 6.79 2.95
CA ASP A 383 -21.64 5.67 2.66
C ASP A 383 -22.46 6.01 1.41
N TYR A 384 -22.05 5.43 0.27
CA TYR A 384 -22.83 5.41 -0.96
C TYR A 384 -23.74 4.19 -0.92
N SER A 385 -24.99 4.33 -0.47
CA SER A 385 -25.96 3.25 -0.70
C SER A 385 -26.47 3.33 -2.14
N GLU A 386 -26.39 2.22 -2.88
CA GLU A 386 -26.94 2.09 -4.23
C GLU A 386 -28.49 2.01 -4.25
N GLN A 387 -29.21 2.23 -3.13
CA GLN A 387 -30.66 1.90 -3.04
C GLN A 387 -31.57 2.84 -2.22
N VAL A 388 -31.24 4.11 -1.93
CA VAL A 388 -32.21 4.97 -1.21
C VAL A 388 -32.45 6.35 -1.84
N PRO A 389 -32.98 6.47 -3.08
CA PRO A 389 -33.27 7.79 -3.65
C PRO A 389 -34.52 8.48 -3.05
N PHE A 390 -35.27 7.86 -2.12
CA PHE A 390 -36.64 8.32 -1.79
C PHE A 390 -37.00 8.44 -0.30
N ALA A 391 -36.07 8.33 0.66
CA ALA A 391 -36.42 8.31 2.08
C ALA A 391 -36.48 9.69 2.78
N TYR A 392 -35.83 10.73 2.25
CA TYR A 392 -35.73 12.05 2.89
C TYR A 392 -36.06 13.20 1.93
N HIS A 393 -36.48 14.35 2.46
CA HIS A 393 -36.56 15.61 1.73
C HIS A 393 -36.00 16.77 2.56
N PHE A 394 -35.53 17.80 1.87
CA PHE A 394 -34.90 18.98 2.45
C PHE A 394 -35.77 20.22 2.25
N ARG A 395 -35.85 21.08 3.25
CA ARG A 395 -36.55 22.36 3.18
C ARG A 395 -35.66 23.47 3.72
N TRP A 396 -35.48 24.53 2.95
CA TRP A 396 -34.82 25.73 3.44
C TRP A 396 -35.85 26.67 4.06
N SER A 397 -35.50 27.29 5.18
CA SER A 397 -36.29 28.40 5.74
C SER A 397 -36.35 29.61 4.79
N ASP A 398 -35.34 29.75 3.93
CA ASP A 398 -35.28 30.70 2.83
C ASP A 398 -34.74 30.00 1.57
N ASP A 399 -35.64 29.64 0.65
CA ASP A 399 -35.28 28.97 -0.61
C ASP A 399 -34.44 29.84 -1.56
N ALA A 400 -34.41 31.16 -1.34
CA ALA A 400 -33.61 32.11 -2.13
C ALA A 400 -32.23 32.37 -1.51
N TYR A 401 -31.88 31.71 -0.40
CA TYR A 401 -30.61 31.92 0.28
C TYR A 401 -29.42 31.56 -0.62
N GLN A 402 -28.58 32.57 -0.86
CA GLN A 402 -27.36 32.45 -1.65
C GLN A 402 -26.24 33.27 -1.02
N GLU A 403 -25.01 32.75 -1.10
CA GLU A 403 -23.80 33.36 -0.58
C GLU A 403 -22.76 33.55 -1.68
N THR A 404 -22.04 34.67 -1.64
CA THR A 404 -21.03 35.04 -2.64
C THR A 404 -19.73 35.45 -1.98
N ASN A 405 -18.60 35.11 -2.62
CA ASN A 405 -17.27 35.53 -2.18
C ASN A 405 -16.94 35.15 -0.71
N VAL A 406 -17.38 33.96 -0.27
CA VAL A 406 -17.11 33.40 1.06
C VAL A 406 -15.62 33.06 1.17
N GLN A 407 -14.90 33.67 2.12
CA GLN A 407 -13.47 33.34 2.28
C GLN A 407 -13.29 32.09 3.13
N LEU A 408 -14.09 31.93 4.19
CA LEU A 408 -14.00 30.82 5.13
C LEU A 408 -15.39 30.24 5.36
N LEU A 409 -15.52 28.94 5.18
CA LEU A 409 -16.69 28.17 5.62
C LEU A 409 -16.28 27.29 6.80
N VAL A 410 -16.94 27.44 7.95
CA VAL A 410 -16.74 26.54 9.11
C VAL A 410 -17.93 25.61 9.20
N VAL A 411 -17.69 24.30 9.20
CA VAL A 411 -18.75 23.27 9.28
C VAL A 411 -18.54 22.45 10.55
N ALA A 412 -19.44 22.59 11.53
CA ALA A 412 -19.37 21.93 12.82
C ALA A 412 -20.40 20.81 12.92
N PHE A 413 -19.91 19.59 13.19
CA PHE A 413 -20.71 18.38 13.31
C PHE A 413 -20.68 17.83 14.74
N GLY A 414 -21.87 17.60 15.28
CA GLY A 414 -22.07 17.05 16.62
C GLY A 414 -22.11 18.13 17.69
N VAL A 415 -22.65 17.75 18.85
CA VAL A 415 -23.00 18.69 19.92
C VAL A 415 -21.78 19.47 20.42
N ASN A 416 -20.66 18.80 20.74
CA ASN A 416 -19.46 19.47 21.26
C ASN A 416 -18.87 20.50 20.27
N ALA A 417 -18.81 20.17 18.98
CA ALA A 417 -18.29 21.09 17.96
C ALA A 417 -19.24 22.28 17.73
N CYS A 418 -20.55 22.04 17.71
CA CYS A 418 -21.55 23.11 17.55
C CYS A 418 -21.54 24.06 18.74
N GLU A 419 -21.50 23.54 19.97
CA GLU A 419 -21.48 24.36 21.19
C GLU A 419 -20.17 25.14 21.32
N PHE A 420 -19.04 24.56 20.90
CA PHE A 420 -17.78 25.30 20.80
C PHE A 420 -17.94 26.53 19.89
N VAL A 421 -18.50 26.35 18.70
CA VAL A 421 -18.69 27.47 17.79
C VAL A 421 -19.71 28.48 18.33
N ARG A 422 -20.84 28.03 18.89
CA ARG A 422 -21.86 28.94 19.46
C ARG A 422 -21.33 29.76 20.64
N ALA A 423 -20.50 29.16 21.50
CA ALA A 423 -20.01 29.82 22.71
C ALA A 423 -18.80 30.73 22.44
N TYR A 424 -17.92 30.34 21.52
CA TYR A 424 -16.65 31.04 21.28
C TYR A 424 -16.70 31.98 20.07
N ALA A 425 -17.47 31.67 19.02
CA ALA A 425 -17.52 32.53 17.83
C ALA A 425 -18.44 33.73 18.06
N ALA A 426 -17.90 34.93 17.84
CA ALA A 426 -18.64 36.18 17.97
C ALA A 426 -19.87 36.18 17.04
N GLY A 427 -21.03 36.52 17.59
CA GLY A 427 -22.30 36.67 16.85
C GLY A 427 -23.13 35.39 16.68
N VAL A 428 -22.60 34.18 16.90
CA VAL A 428 -23.35 32.93 16.67
C VAL A 428 -24.26 32.55 17.86
N GLY A 429 -23.82 32.81 19.09
CA GLY A 429 -24.58 32.52 20.32
C GLY A 429 -25.49 33.66 20.82
N GLY A 430 -25.79 34.65 19.96
CA GLY A 430 -26.48 35.92 20.30
C GLY A 430 -27.53 36.37 19.27
N GLU A 431 -27.51 37.64 18.89
CA GLU A 431 -28.56 38.36 18.12
C GLU A 431 -28.81 37.93 16.66
N LEU A 432 -28.00 37.03 16.09
CA LEU A 432 -28.16 36.59 14.69
C LEU A 432 -29.12 35.39 14.58
N GLU A 433 -30.24 35.59 13.89
CA GLU A 433 -31.12 34.50 13.49
C GLU A 433 -30.45 33.66 12.38
N PRO A 434 -30.31 32.33 12.58
CA PRO A 434 -29.74 31.46 11.56
C PRO A 434 -30.73 31.14 10.45
N ILE A 435 -30.20 30.92 9.25
CA ILE A 435 -30.96 30.30 8.17
C ILE A 435 -30.92 28.79 8.37
N LEU A 436 -32.10 28.17 8.35
CA LEU A 436 -32.29 26.76 8.62
C LEU A 436 -32.39 25.96 7.32
N LEU A 437 -31.70 24.83 7.28
CA LEU A 437 -31.92 23.71 6.38
C LEU A 437 -32.50 22.56 7.20
N GLU A 438 -33.77 22.28 6.99
CA GLU A 438 -34.57 21.29 7.69
C GLU A 438 -34.58 19.97 6.91
N VAL A 439 -34.34 18.85 7.61
CA VAL A 439 -34.33 17.51 7.04
C VAL A 439 -35.57 16.75 7.53
N PHE A 440 -36.33 16.16 6.61
CA PHE A 440 -37.56 15.41 6.90
C PHE A 440 -37.51 13.99 6.34
N ARG A 441 -38.20 13.04 6.99
CA ARG A 441 -38.38 11.65 6.50
C ARG A 441 -39.69 11.50 5.72
N ASN A 442 -39.65 10.77 4.60
CA ASN A 442 -40.78 10.57 3.71
C ASN A 442 -41.72 9.42 4.13
N PHE A 443 -41.24 8.37 4.83
CA PHE A 443 -42.00 7.09 4.99
C PHE A 443 -42.24 6.60 6.42
N GLN A 444 -41.87 7.36 7.45
CA GLN A 444 -42.28 7.04 8.83
C GLN A 444 -43.21 8.13 9.35
N SER A 445 -44.51 7.82 9.37
CA SER A 445 -45.36 8.37 10.44
C SER A 445 -44.79 7.81 11.74
N ASP A 446 -43.91 8.57 12.40
CA ASP A 446 -43.49 8.26 13.76
C ASP A 446 -44.74 8.36 14.65
N PRO A 447 -45.27 7.24 15.18
CA PRO A 447 -46.48 7.27 15.98
C PRO A 447 -46.28 8.02 17.30
N THR A 448 -45.03 8.34 17.67
CA THR A 448 -44.67 9.13 18.86
C THR A 448 -44.61 10.64 18.62
N PHE A 449 -44.41 11.11 17.37
CA PHE A 449 -44.09 12.52 17.07
C PHE A 449 -44.94 13.14 15.96
N GLY A 450 -46.17 12.67 15.74
CA GLY A 450 -47.05 13.12 14.66
C GLY A 450 -46.94 14.60 14.26
N GLY A 451 -46.59 14.84 12.99
CA GLY A 451 -46.73 16.13 12.28
C GLY A 451 -45.49 17.04 12.23
N ASP A 452 -45.10 17.43 11.01
CA ASP A 452 -44.34 18.62 10.59
C ASP A 452 -43.02 19.03 11.30
N ARG A 453 -42.45 18.22 12.19
CA ARG A 453 -41.14 18.52 12.78
C ARG A 453 -39.98 17.92 11.99
N PRO A 454 -38.91 18.69 11.71
CA PRO A 454 -37.73 18.16 11.05
C PRO A 454 -37.02 17.15 11.97
N CYS A 455 -36.48 16.08 11.38
CA CYS A 455 -35.70 15.07 12.10
C CYS A 455 -34.23 15.47 12.31
N SER A 456 -33.77 16.51 11.62
CA SER A 456 -32.49 17.17 11.88
C SER A 456 -32.53 18.57 11.25
N VAL A 457 -31.77 19.50 11.81
CA VAL A 457 -31.69 20.87 11.31
C VAL A 457 -30.23 21.30 11.23
N VAL A 458 -29.86 21.86 10.08
CA VAL A 458 -28.57 22.51 9.86
C VAL A 458 -28.77 24.02 9.94
N GLN A 459 -27.98 24.69 10.76
CA GLN A 459 -28.08 26.13 11.01
C GLN A 459 -26.93 26.88 10.33
N PHE A 460 -27.26 27.88 9.51
CA PHE A 460 -26.31 28.74 8.81
C PHE A 460 -26.27 30.12 9.44
N TYR A 461 -25.07 30.58 9.78
CA TYR A 461 -24.80 31.91 10.29
C TYR A 461 -23.84 32.63 9.34
N SER A 462 -24.29 33.76 8.78
CA SER A 462 -23.48 34.60 7.90
C SER A 462 -22.88 35.76 8.68
N LEU A 463 -21.56 35.73 8.88
CA LEU A 463 -20.85 36.76 9.63
C LEU A 463 -20.32 37.83 8.67
N LYS A 464 -20.93 39.02 8.72
CA LYS A 464 -20.61 40.18 7.85
C LYS A 464 -19.26 40.87 8.16
N GLY A 465 -18.43 40.26 9.01
CA GLY A 465 -17.12 40.79 9.43
C GLY A 465 -15.98 40.55 8.43
N ALA A 466 -14.74 40.85 8.86
CA ALA A 466 -13.54 40.58 8.08
C ALA A 466 -13.45 39.08 7.71
N LYS A 467 -13.13 38.80 6.45
CA LYS A 467 -13.10 37.46 5.82
C LYS A 467 -14.45 36.78 5.52
N LYS A 468 -15.59 37.48 5.47
CA LYS A 468 -16.89 36.95 4.96
C LYS A 468 -17.10 35.46 5.31
N THR A 469 -17.22 35.18 6.60
CA THR A 469 -17.24 33.81 7.12
C THR A 469 -18.67 33.31 7.23
N VAL A 470 -18.91 32.10 6.75
CA VAL A 470 -20.17 31.39 6.96
C VAL A 470 -19.92 30.23 7.91
N ILE A 471 -20.81 30.06 8.87
CA ILE A 471 -20.75 28.98 9.86
C ILE A 471 -21.97 28.09 9.71
N CYS A 472 -21.73 26.80 9.59
CA CYS A 472 -22.74 25.75 9.49
C CYS A 472 -22.65 24.85 10.72
N CYS A 473 -23.74 24.73 11.47
CA CYS A 473 -23.81 23.92 12.69
C CYS A 473 -24.88 22.84 12.57
N MET A 474 -24.51 21.58 12.82
CA MET A 474 -25.41 20.44 12.86
C MET A 474 -25.16 19.62 14.13
N SER A 475 -26.03 19.79 15.12
CA SER A 475 -25.83 19.20 16.46
C SER A 475 -26.20 17.71 16.53
N GLU A 476 -27.22 17.29 15.78
CA GLU A 476 -27.69 15.90 15.74
C GLU A 476 -27.18 15.19 14.48
N ILE A 477 -26.11 14.40 14.63
CA ILE A 477 -25.55 13.57 13.56
C ILE A 477 -26.40 12.30 13.49
N SER A 478 -27.49 12.32 12.73
CA SER A 478 -28.50 11.27 12.89
C SER A 478 -28.37 10.09 11.93
N TYR A 479 -27.83 10.21 10.69
CA TYR A 479 -27.80 9.07 9.76
C TYR A 479 -26.57 9.07 8.82
N GLU A 480 -25.70 8.06 8.93
CA GLU A 480 -24.48 7.91 8.11
C GLU A 480 -24.79 7.77 6.60
N GLN A 481 -25.99 7.27 6.25
CA GLN A 481 -26.45 6.98 4.88
C GLN A 481 -26.88 8.21 4.05
N LEU A 482 -26.99 9.41 4.64
CA LEU A 482 -27.41 10.65 3.94
C LEU A 482 -26.24 11.60 3.64
N SER A 483 -25.02 11.15 3.88
CA SER A 483 -23.85 12.03 3.97
C SER A 483 -23.58 12.80 2.67
N VAL A 484 -23.84 12.21 1.50
CA VAL A 484 -23.54 12.83 0.20
C VAL A 484 -24.61 13.84 -0.20
N GLU A 485 -25.89 13.49 -0.12
CA GLU A 485 -27.02 14.36 -0.45
C GLU A 485 -27.05 15.59 0.46
N LEU A 486 -26.87 15.39 1.76
CA LEU A 486 -26.81 16.49 2.71
C LEU A 486 -25.58 17.37 2.48
N THR A 487 -24.43 16.80 2.12
CA THR A 487 -23.26 17.60 1.73
C THR A 487 -23.57 18.46 0.50
N LYS A 488 -24.26 17.93 -0.52
CA LYS A 488 -24.68 18.72 -1.69
C LYS A 488 -25.58 19.89 -1.30
N GLU A 489 -26.56 19.66 -0.42
CA GLU A 489 -27.41 20.75 0.08
C GLU A 489 -26.61 21.74 0.92
N ILE A 490 -25.68 21.31 1.78
CA ILE A 490 -24.83 22.23 2.56
C ILE A 490 -24.06 23.20 1.66
N PHE A 491 -23.57 22.71 0.51
CA PHE A 491 -22.82 23.54 -0.43
C PHE A 491 -23.69 24.26 -1.47
N ARG A 492 -24.98 23.94 -1.57
CA ARG A 492 -25.91 24.53 -2.55
C ARG A 492 -25.99 26.07 -2.52
N PRO A 493 -25.99 26.77 -1.36
CA PRO A 493 -26.14 28.22 -1.33
C PRO A 493 -24.97 29.00 -1.95
N PHE A 494 -23.80 28.39 -2.11
CA PHE A 494 -22.59 29.10 -2.52
C PHE A 494 -22.51 29.23 -4.04
N ILE A 495 -22.70 30.46 -4.55
CA ILE A 495 -22.54 30.75 -5.99
C ILE A 495 -21.07 30.56 -6.41
N ASP A 496 -20.16 31.10 -5.60
CA ASP A 496 -18.72 30.88 -5.73
C ASP A 496 -18.27 29.88 -4.67
N LYS A 497 -17.36 28.96 -5.03
CA LYS A 497 -16.76 28.04 -4.07
C LYS A 497 -16.07 28.83 -2.93
N PRO A 498 -16.25 28.44 -1.65
CA PRO A 498 -15.50 29.02 -0.55
C PRO A 498 -14.00 28.92 -0.80
N LYS A 499 -13.21 29.92 -0.36
CA LYS A 499 -11.74 29.86 -0.54
C LYS A 499 -11.06 28.85 0.38
N THR A 500 -11.59 28.63 1.58
CA THR A 500 -11.13 27.59 2.50
C THR A 500 -12.29 27.07 3.34
N VAL A 501 -12.21 25.80 3.73
CA VAL A 501 -13.22 25.10 4.54
C VAL A 501 -12.56 24.53 5.79
N VAL A 502 -13.15 24.77 6.96
CA VAL A 502 -12.73 24.14 8.22
C VAL A 502 -13.86 23.27 8.73
N VAL A 503 -13.59 21.98 8.90
CA VAL A 503 -14.56 21.01 9.41
C VAL A 503 -14.22 20.66 10.84
N LEU A 504 -15.19 20.71 11.76
CA LEU A 504 -15.04 20.38 13.17
C LEU A 504 -15.94 19.19 13.50
N THR A 505 -15.41 18.16 14.14
CA THR A 505 -16.21 17.01 14.56
C THR A 505 -15.65 16.36 15.83
N SER A 506 -16.49 15.62 16.53
CA SER A 506 -16.09 14.85 17.72
C SER A 506 -16.37 13.36 17.54
N ARG A 507 -15.52 12.52 18.13
CA ARG A 507 -15.67 11.06 18.16
C ARG A 507 -15.32 10.50 19.53
N HIS A 508 -15.84 9.33 19.86
CA HIS A 508 -15.41 8.63 21.06
C HIS A 508 -13.94 8.21 20.93
N TRP A 509 -13.15 8.35 22.00
CA TRP A 509 -11.70 8.11 21.96
C TRP A 509 -11.32 6.69 21.51
N GLU A 510 -12.15 5.69 21.79
CA GLU A 510 -11.95 4.29 21.36
C GLU A 510 -11.97 4.11 19.83
N GLN A 511 -12.58 5.05 19.10
CA GLN A 511 -12.57 5.04 17.64
C GLN A 511 -11.21 5.49 17.07
N TYR A 512 -10.32 6.02 17.90
CA TYR A 512 -8.95 6.36 17.49
C TYR A 512 -8.11 5.09 17.34
N ARG A 513 -7.58 4.86 16.12
CA ARG A 513 -6.62 3.79 15.86
C ARG A 513 -5.21 4.35 15.93
N ILE A 514 -4.41 3.77 16.83
CA ILE A 514 -3.04 4.22 17.08
C ILE A 514 -2.17 3.89 15.87
N TYR A 515 -1.49 4.92 15.34
CA TYR A 515 -0.47 4.78 14.30
C TYR A 515 0.91 4.55 14.93
N HIS A 516 1.73 3.70 14.30
CA HIS A 516 3.03 3.28 14.85
C HIS A 516 3.93 4.45 15.28
N ASN A 517 4.56 4.32 16.46
CA ASN A 517 5.46 5.28 17.13
C ASN A 517 4.82 6.54 17.74
N GLU A 518 3.48 6.67 17.77
CA GLU A 518 2.85 7.70 18.59
C GLU A 518 2.72 7.27 20.06
N PRO A 519 2.94 8.19 21.02
CA PRO A 519 2.64 7.90 22.42
C PRO A 519 1.15 7.58 22.58
N ILE A 520 0.87 6.44 23.21
CA ILE A 520 -0.50 5.98 23.48
C ILE A 520 -1.22 7.08 24.29
N PRO A 521 -2.32 7.66 23.77
CA PRO A 521 -3.13 8.58 24.56
C PRO A 521 -3.55 7.87 25.85
N LYS A 522 -3.45 8.54 27.00
CA LYS A 522 -3.93 7.96 28.26
C LYS A 522 -5.43 7.65 28.11
N GLU A 523 -5.83 6.47 28.57
CA GLU A 523 -7.21 5.99 28.52
C GLU A 523 -8.16 7.05 29.08
N GLY A 524 -9.22 7.37 28.34
CA GLY A 524 -10.20 8.40 28.72
C GLY A 524 -9.69 9.84 28.66
N THR A 525 -8.58 10.14 27.98
CA THR A 525 -8.18 11.55 27.76
C THR A 525 -8.77 12.14 26.47
N ASN A 526 -9.16 13.42 26.55
CA ASN A 526 -9.61 14.16 25.37
C ASN A 526 -8.40 14.73 24.62
N PHE A 527 -8.37 14.56 23.30
CA PHE A 527 -7.31 15.11 22.46
C PHE A 527 -7.80 15.47 21.06
N LEU A 528 -7.15 16.46 20.46
CA LEU A 528 -7.46 16.96 19.12
C LEU A 528 -6.48 16.42 18.09
N ARG A 529 -6.98 16.12 16.90
CA ARG A 529 -6.19 15.77 15.71
C ARG A 529 -6.68 16.56 14.50
N TYR A 530 -5.79 16.82 13.54
CA TYR A 530 -6.15 17.51 12.30
C TYR A 530 -5.83 16.71 11.05
N LEU A 531 -6.61 16.92 9.99
CA LEU A 531 -6.42 16.37 8.65
C LEU A 531 -6.56 17.50 7.64
N LYS A 532 -5.63 17.61 6.69
CA LYS A 532 -5.70 18.57 5.58
C LYS A 532 -6.02 17.84 4.27
N ASN A 533 -6.65 18.51 3.30
CA ASN A 533 -6.86 18.01 1.92
C ASN A 533 -5.82 18.57 0.93
N SER A 534 -5.74 18.03 -0.30
CA SER A 534 -4.54 18.17 -1.18
C SER A 534 -4.22 19.59 -1.61
N PHE A 535 -5.18 20.49 -1.45
CA PHE A 535 -5.11 21.89 -1.83
C PHE A 535 -4.75 22.82 -0.66
N GLN A 536 -4.73 22.33 0.57
CA GLN A 536 -4.36 23.12 1.75
C GLN A 536 -2.83 23.06 1.98
N VAL A 537 -2.17 24.21 1.82
CA VAL A 537 -0.71 24.34 1.97
C VAL A 537 -0.28 24.01 3.41
N GLU A 538 0.88 23.37 3.56
CA GLU A 538 1.57 23.21 4.85
C GLU A 538 1.99 24.58 5.39
N THR A 539 1.04 25.33 5.97
CA THR A 539 1.35 26.42 6.88
C THR A 539 1.92 25.84 8.16
N ALA A 540 3.01 26.42 8.66
CA ALA A 540 3.71 26.02 9.88
C ALA A 540 2.79 26.01 11.13
N ASP A 541 1.63 26.68 11.08
CA ASP A 541 0.72 26.86 12.21
C ASP A 541 -0.10 25.62 12.55
N GLY A 542 -0.44 24.76 11.57
CA GLY A 542 -1.28 23.57 11.82
C GLY A 542 -0.62 22.54 12.72
N GLY A 543 0.68 22.28 12.51
CA GLY A 543 1.49 21.41 13.36
C GLY A 543 1.82 22.02 14.73
N ALA A 544 1.67 23.34 14.90
CA ALA A 544 1.85 24.02 16.18
C ALA A 544 0.61 23.93 17.09
N VAL A 545 -0.58 23.72 16.52
CA VAL A 545 -1.86 23.69 17.26
C VAL A 545 -2.21 22.30 17.80
N CYS A 546 -2.14 21.26 16.97
CA CYS A 546 -2.37 19.87 17.39
C CYS A 546 -1.68 18.88 16.44
N ALA A 547 -1.63 17.59 16.80
CA ALA A 547 -0.97 16.58 15.98
C ALA A 547 -1.84 16.17 14.77
N ALA A 548 -1.19 15.76 13.68
CA ALA A 548 -1.90 15.25 12.50
C ALA A 548 -2.63 13.94 12.81
N LEU A 549 -3.82 13.77 12.24
CA LEU A 549 -4.58 12.53 12.28
C LEU A 549 -3.89 11.49 11.39
N ARG A 550 -3.58 10.32 11.95
CA ARG A 550 -2.89 9.23 11.23
C ARG A 550 -3.58 7.90 11.50
N GLY A 551 -3.88 7.14 10.44
CA GLY A 551 -4.32 5.74 10.54
C GLY A 551 -5.72 5.51 11.11
N SER A 552 -6.52 6.57 11.34
CA SER A 552 -7.89 6.46 11.86
C SER A 552 -8.92 6.74 10.75
N LEU A 553 -9.97 5.92 10.70
CA LEU A 553 -11.10 6.06 9.79
C LEU A 553 -11.98 7.26 10.19
N ILE A 554 -12.33 8.14 9.25
CA ILE A 554 -13.39 9.14 9.39
C ILE A 554 -14.44 8.77 8.36
N SER A 555 -15.65 8.57 8.84
CA SER A 555 -16.82 8.14 8.08
C SER A 555 -17.94 9.17 8.20
N GLY A 556 -18.93 9.03 7.33
CA GLY A 556 -20.16 9.82 7.37
C GLY A 556 -19.97 11.26 6.87
N LEU A 557 -20.74 12.19 7.45
CA LEU A 557 -20.85 13.55 6.95
C LEU A 557 -19.53 14.38 6.98
N PRO A 558 -18.68 14.32 8.03
CA PRO A 558 -17.38 14.99 8.00
C PRO A 558 -16.48 14.47 6.87
N ALA A 559 -16.55 13.18 6.56
CA ALA A 559 -15.80 12.57 5.46
C ALA A 559 -16.35 13.01 4.10
N ALA A 560 -17.68 13.02 3.94
CA ALA A 560 -18.34 13.47 2.72
C ALA A 560 -18.02 14.94 2.37
N VAL A 561 -17.97 15.84 3.36
CA VAL A 561 -17.54 17.23 3.16
C VAL A 561 -16.08 17.30 2.69
N MET A 562 -15.18 16.53 3.31
CA MET A 562 -13.77 16.50 2.91
C MET A 562 -13.58 15.95 1.49
N ILE A 563 -14.31 14.89 1.12
CA ILE A 563 -14.33 14.32 -0.24
C ILE A 563 -14.85 15.36 -1.24
N TRP A 564 -15.96 16.04 -0.92
CA TRP A 564 -16.51 17.08 -1.78
C TRP A 564 -15.50 18.21 -2.01
N CYS A 565 -14.80 18.67 -0.95
CA CYS A 565 -13.78 19.69 -1.06
C CYS A 565 -12.60 19.25 -1.92
N GLU A 566 -12.19 17.99 -1.82
CA GLU A 566 -11.15 17.39 -2.67
C GLU A 566 -11.57 17.39 -4.15
N GLU A 567 -12.78 16.90 -4.46
CA GLU A 567 -13.32 16.90 -5.83
C GLU A 567 -13.50 18.33 -6.39
N ALA A 568 -13.90 19.26 -5.52
CA ALA A 568 -14.12 20.65 -5.87
C ALA A 568 -12.82 21.47 -5.94
N MET A 569 -11.66 20.91 -5.59
CA MET A 569 -10.36 21.59 -5.49
C MET A 569 -10.37 22.78 -4.50
N VAL A 570 -11.09 22.65 -3.39
CA VAL A 570 -11.21 23.67 -2.35
C VAL A 570 -10.32 23.29 -1.16
N PRO A 571 -9.37 24.14 -0.72
CA PRO A 571 -8.56 23.89 0.47
C PRO A 571 -9.43 23.63 1.71
N ALA A 572 -9.16 22.54 2.43
CA ALA A 572 -9.95 22.11 3.58
C ALA A 572 -9.09 21.54 4.71
N THR A 573 -9.47 21.85 5.95
CA THR A 573 -8.87 21.28 7.16
C THR A 573 -9.96 20.73 8.08
N LEU A 574 -9.91 19.42 8.36
CA LEU A 574 -10.76 18.73 9.32
C LEU A 574 -10.05 18.65 10.68
N PHE A 575 -10.76 18.98 11.76
CA PHE A 575 -10.35 18.79 13.14
C PHE A 575 -11.28 17.80 13.83
N VAL A 576 -10.68 16.77 14.43
CA VAL A 576 -11.39 15.68 15.12
C VAL A 576 -10.99 15.70 16.59
N ALA A 577 -11.97 16.00 17.45
CA ALA A 577 -11.83 15.88 18.89
C ALA A 577 -12.21 14.47 19.33
N TYR A 578 -11.25 13.72 19.86
CA TYR A 578 -11.50 12.43 20.49
C TYR A 578 -11.83 12.67 21.96
N THR A 579 -13.02 12.25 22.40
CA THR A 579 -13.55 12.53 23.74
C THR A 579 -13.88 11.25 24.51
N ALA A 580 -13.73 11.30 25.83
CA ALA A 580 -14.04 10.20 26.75
C ALA A 580 -15.56 9.94 26.89
N SER A 581 -16.38 10.93 26.56
CA SER A 581 -17.83 10.84 26.56
C SER A 581 -18.35 11.12 25.16
N SER A 582 -19.33 10.33 24.73
CA SER A 582 -20.12 10.57 23.52
C SER A 582 -21.17 11.67 23.73
N TYR A 583 -21.40 12.10 24.96
CA TYR A 583 -22.34 13.16 25.32
C TYR A 583 -21.66 14.53 25.40
N GLU A 584 -22.49 15.59 25.39
CA GLU A 584 -22.03 16.96 25.56
C GLU A 584 -21.29 17.12 26.89
N SER A 585 -20.08 17.67 26.86
CA SER A 585 -19.29 17.88 28.07
C SER A 585 -18.40 19.10 27.96
N VAL A 586 -18.12 19.75 29.10
CA VAL A 586 -17.17 20.87 29.18
C VAL A 586 -15.82 20.46 28.60
N ALA A 587 -15.35 19.25 28.91
CA ALA A 587 -14.07 18.74 28.43
C ALA A 587 -14.08 18.46 26.91
N GLY A 588 -15.22 18.09 26.33
CA GLY A 588 -15.38 17.90 24.89
C GLY A 588 -15.35 19.22 24.13
N VAL A 589 -16.08 20.23 24.61
CA VAL A 589 -16.08 21.59 24.04
C VAL A 589 -14.69 22.21 24.11
N LYS A 590 -14.01 22.12 25.27
CA LYS A 590 -12.66 22.66 25.46
C LYS A 590 -11.58 22.00 24.59
N CYS A 591 -11.85 20.80 24.07
CA CYS A 591 -10.91 20.10 23.19
C CYS A 591 -10.60 20.88 21.89
N PHE A 592 -11.51 21.77 21.47
CA PHE A 592 -11.36 22.61 20.28
C PHE A 592 -10.67 23.96 20.54
N GLU A 593 -10.44 24.38 21.79
CA GLU A 593 -9.76 25.65 22.12
C GLU A 593 -8.43 25.89 21.37
N PRO A 594 -7.57 24.86 21.10
CA PRO A 594 -6.34 25.08 20.33
C PRO A 594 -6.57 25.73 18.96
N ILE A 595 -7.71 25.48 18.33
CA ILE A 595 -8.09 26.00 17.00
C ILE A 595 -8.21 27.53 17.00
N MET A 596 -8.48 28.14 18.16
CA MET A 596 -8.57 29.60 18.28
C MET A 596 -7.27 30.33 17.93
N LYS A 597 -6.13 29.62 17.95
CA LYS A 597 -4.82 30.16 17.60
C LYS A 597 -4.54 30.12 16.09
N LEU A 598 -5.38 29.46 15.29
CA LEU A 598 -5.19 29.39 13.84
C LEU A 598 -5.42 30.77 13.21
N HIS A 599 -4.44 31.26 12.44
CA HIS A 599 -4.53 32.52 11.72
C HIS A 599 -5.80 32.65 10.85
N GLU A 600 -6.30 31.52 10.33
CA GLU A 600 -7.53 31.46 9.55
C GLU A 600 -8.78 31.77 10.39
N MET A 601 -8.79 31.46 11.69
CA MET A 601 -9.97 31.53 12.57
C MET A 601 -9.88 32.56 13.70
N THR A 602 -8.71 33.17 13.96
CA THR A 602 -8.52 34.15 15.05
C THR A 602 -9.54 35.29 15.04
N HIS A 603 -10.00 35.74 13.86
CA HIS A 603 -11.00 36.80 13.73
C HIS A 603 -12.40 36.41 14.24
N LEU A 604 -12.69 35.12 14.37
CA LEU A 604 -13.97 34.63 14.92
C LEU A 604 -14.03 34.74 16.44
N PHE A 605 -12.87 34.82 17.11
CA PHE A 605 -12.74 34.68 18.56
C PHE A 605 -12.30 35.97 19.25
N SER A 606 -12.42 37.12 18.59
CA SER A 606 -11.98 38.42 19.12
C SER A 606 -12.82 38.92 20.31
N GLU A 607 -14.10 38.52 20.40
CA GLU A 607 -15.06 38.97 21.40
C GLU A 607 -15.81 37.79 22.04
N ILE A 608 -15.11 37.02 22.88
CA ILE A 608 -15.71 35.88 23.57
C ILE A 608 -16.72 36.38 24.63
N ASN A 609 -17.98 35.98 24.52
CA ASN A 609 -19.00 36.28 25.51
C ASN A 609 -18.79 35.42 26.78
N LYS A 610 -18.02 35.97 27.74
CA LYS A 610 -17.65 35.27 28.98
C LYS A 610 -18.86 34.84 29.82
N GLU A 611 -19.95 35.59 29.82
CA GLU A 611 -21.16 35.24 30.56
C GLU A 611 -21.92 34.07 29.93
N ALA A 612 -22.06 34.06 28.60
CA ALA A 612 -22.67 32.95 27.87
C ALA A 612 -21.85 31.66 28.03
N LEU A 613 -20.53 31.79 27.99
CA LEU A 613 -19.60 30.68 28.18
C LEU A 613 -19.64 30.11 29.60
N GLN A 614 -19.78 30.97 30.61
CA GLN A 614 -19.98 30.55 32.00
C GLN A 614 -21.30 29.80 32.18
N LYS A 615 -22.41 30.33 31.65
CA LYS A 615 -23.73 29.66 31.69
C LYS A 615 -23.73 28.30 30.99
N LEU A 616 -23.03 28.19 29.85
CA LEU A 616 -22.87 26.91 29.14
C LEU A 616 -22.16 25.88 30.01
N PHE A 617 -21.05 26.26 30.66
CA PHE A 617 -20.30 25.34 31.51
C PHE A 617 -21.06 24.97 32.78
N GLU A 618 -21.85 25.88 33.36
CA GLU A 618 -22.75 25.56 34.47
C GLU A 618 -23.81 24.53 34.04
N ARG A 619 -24.47 24.73 32.89
CA ARG A 619 -25.44 23.77 32.29
C ARG A 619 -24.82 22.38 32.08
N LEU A 620 -23.60 22.35 31.55
CA LEU A 620 -22.89 21.11 31.25
C LEU A 620 -22.39 20.38 32.49
N THR A 621 -22.02 21.11 33.53
CA THR A 621 -21.59 20.52 34.80
C THR A 621 -22.79 19.92 35.54
N LEU A 622 -23.94 20.61 35.54
CA LEU A 622 -25.18 20.13 36.16
C LEU A 622 -25.76 18.88 35.46
N SER A 623 -25.72 18.82 34.13
CA SER A 623 -26.19 17.65 33.37
C SER A 623 -25.32 16.41 33.59
N SER A 624 -24.00 16.57 33.79
CA SER A 624 -23.10 15.45 34.12
C SER A 624 -23.32 14.86 35.52
N GLY A 625 -23.93 15.61 36.44
CA GLY A 625 -24.23 15.16 37.81
C GLY A 625 -25.48 14.28 37.94
N ASN A 626 -26.37 14.26 36.95
CA ASN A 626 -27.65 13.54 36.98
C ASN A 626 -27.60 12.12 36.36
N VAL A 627 -26.42 11.61 36.01
CA VAL A 627 -26.26 10.28 35.36
C VAL A 627 -25.91 9.17 36.38
N PHE A 628 -25.80 9.49 37.67
CA PHE A 628 -25.65 8.51 38.76
C PHE A 628 -26.81 8.62 39.75
N LEU A 629 -28.01 8.19 39.36
CA LEU A 629 -29.08 7.78 40.26
C LEU A 629 -29.89 6.63 39.65
#